data_AF-A0A239LN33-F1
#
_entry.id   AF-A0A239LN33-F1
#
_cell.length_a   1.000
_cell.length_b   1.000
_cell.length_c   1.000
_cell.angle_alpha   90.00
_cell.angle_beta   90.00
_cell.angle_gamma   90.00
#
_symmetry.space_group_name_H-M   'P 1'
#
loop_
_entity.id
_entity.type
_entity.pdbx_description
1 polymer ?
#
loop_
_entity_poly.entity_id
_entity_poly.type
_entity_poly.pdbx_seq_one_letter_code
_entity_poly.pdbx_strand_id
1 'polypeptide(L)'
;MDIKTLARLWGIDEHSVVEHKQLVGADYLVIDLKHEPTLARQFKADTTGLPDGDVFQTDYFVNGEKKTFAPDHVEKYRELNWSDADNGEEIVPGWVFRISSYPPNSVYGSVRDFLGFFSFDFQDGTYDLSTELSSPFDRPMIRYSLGYLVEGDQLRTISASVAAGETEVHHVPVSEDQMRLSAAFSNVVFHMPNCREYLPQAPDHAFDVELQIGFYEFTGDV
;
A
#
# COMPACT_ATOMS: atom_id res chain seq x y z
N MET A 1 -8.31 -10.87 -5.05
CA MET A 1 -6.91 -10.89 -5.54
C MET A 1 -6.25 -12.15 -5.02
N ASP A 2 -5.31 -12.78 -5.73
CA ASP A 2 -4.65 -13.98 -5.22
C ASP A 2 -3.61 -13.62 -4.12
N ILE A 3 -3.26 -14.61 -3.29
CA ILE A 3 -2.36 -14.42 -2.13
C ILE A 3 -0.96 -13.97 -2.55
N LYS A 4 -0.45 -14.45 -3.68
CA LYS A 4 0.92 -14.12 -4.10
C LYS A 4 1.00 -12.64 -4.44
N THR A 5 0.02 -12.16 -5.19
CA THR A 5 -0.13 -10.75 -5.50
C THR A 5 -0.28 -9.91 -4.23
N LEU A 6 -1.15 -10.32 -3.31
CA LEU A 6 -1.36 -9.61 -2.04
C LEU A 6 -0.08 -9.53 -1.20
N ALA A 7 0.64 -10.64 -1.04
CA ALA A 7 1.89 -10.71 -0.31
C ALA A 7 2.96 -9.78 -0.92
N ARG A 8 3.10 -9.79 -2.25
CA ARG A 8 3.98 -8.87 -2.99
C ARG A 8 3.60 -7.41 -2.76
N LEU A 9 2.31 -7.06 -2.84
CA LEU A 9 1.86 -5.69 -2.57
C LEU A 9 2.13 -5.27 -1.11
N TRP A 10 2.07 -6.21 -0.18
CA TRP A 10 2.38 -6.01 1.23
C TRP A 10 3.87 -6.01 1.58
N GLY A 11 4.73 -6.56 0.72
CA GLY A 11 6.18 -6.61 0.95
C GLY A 11 6.63 -7.74 1.82
N ILE A 12 5.85 -8.81 1.80
CA ILE A 12 6.07 -9.98 2.63
C ILE A 12 6.20 -11.20 1.73
N ASP A 13 6.85 -12.23 2.25
CA ASP A 13 6.86 -13.54 1.66
C ASP A 13 5.44 -14.14 1.67
N GLU A 14 5.04 -14.77 0.56
CA GLU A 14 3.74 -15.46 0.48
C GLU A 14 3.61 -16.57 1.54
N HIS A 15 4.72 -17.18 1.96
CA HIS A 15 4.78 -18.19 3.01
C HIS A 15 4.60 -17.63 4.42
N SER A 16 4.72 -16.32 4.59
CA SER A 16 4.43 -15.63 5.86
C SER A 16 2.92 -15.47 6.09
N VAL A 17 2.10 -15.59 5.04
CA VAL A 17 0.64 -15.50 5.14
C VAL A 17 0.06 -16.85 5.58
N VAL A 18 -0.36 -16.93 6.84
CA VAL A 18 -0.91 -18.16 7.44
C VAL A 18 -2.43 -18.27 7.31
N GLU A 19 -3.11 -17.16 7.07
CA GLU A 19 -4.55 -17.13 6.78
C GLU A 19 -4.86 -15.95 5.85
N HIS A 20 -5.76 -16.18 4.89
CA HIS A 20 -6.30 -15.17 3.99
C HIS A 20 -7.81 -15.35 3.85
N LYS A 21 -8.56 -14.25 3.95
CA LYS A 21 -10.00 -14.19 3.66
C LYS A 21 -10.30 -12.97 2.81
N GLN A 22 -11.04 -13.18 1.73
CA GLN A 22 -11.57 -12.08 0.93
C GLN A 22 -12.83 -11.53 1.63
N LEU A 23 -12.84 -10.23 1.86
CA LEU A 23 -13.98 -9.48 2.40
C LEU A 23 -14.61 -8.65 1.27
N VAL A 24 -15.79 -8.08 1.52
CA VAL A 24 -16.38 -7.13 0.57
C VAL A 24 -15.51 -5.88 0.49
N GLY A 25 -14.85 -5.66 -0.65
CA GLY A 25 -13.98 -4.50 -0.90
C GLY A 25 -12.60 -4.53 -0.23
N ALA A 26 -12.27 -5.61 0.49
CA ALA A 26 -11.01 -5.71 1.23
C ALA A 26 -10.50 -7.15 1.32
N ASP A 27 -9.26 -7.31 1.76
CA ASP A 27 -8.63 -8.60 2.05
C ASP A 27 -8.16 -8.61 3.51
N TYR A 28 -8.45 -9.70 4.21
CA TYR A 28 -7.95 -9.98 5.55
C TYR A 28 -6.77 -10.95 5.47
N LEU A 29 -5.66 -10.59 6.10
CA LEU A 29 -4.45 -11.42 6.16
C LEU A 29 -4.01 -11.63 7.61
N VAL A 30 -3.52 -12.84 7.90
CA VAL A 30 -2.75 -13.13 9.11
C VAL A 30 -1.33 -13.47 8.69
N ILE A 31 -0.38 -12.70 9.20
CA ILE A 31 1.04 -12.76 8.84
C ILE A 31 1.83 -13.25 10.05
N ASP A 32 2.61 -14.32 9.91
CA ASP A 32 3.55 -14.80 10.91
C ASP A 32 4.84 -13.97 10.85
N LEU A 33 5.07 -13.14 11.87
CA LEU A 33 6.23 -12.23 11.90
C LEU A 33 7.56 -12.97 12.10
N LYS A 34 7.55 -14.26 12.45
CA LYS A 34 8.79 -15.06 12.52
C LYS A 34 9.44 -15.25 11.15
N HIS A 35 8.63 -15.24 10.09
CA HIS A 35 9.12 -15.28 8.71
C HIS A 35 9.35 -13.87 8.13
N GLU A 36 8.99 -12.81 8.86
CA GLU A 36 9.16 -11.41 8.47
C GLU A 36 10.02 -10.60 9.45
N PRO A 37 11.31 -10.93 9.64
CA PRO A 37 12.15 -10.29 10.66
C PRO A 37 12.41 -8.80 10.40
N THR A 38 12.29 -8.32 9.16
CA THR A 38 12.38 -6.88 8.85
C THR A 38 11.13 -6.15 9.30
N LEU A 39 9.94 -6.66 8.97
CA LEU A 39 8.67 -6.11 9.44
C LEU A 39 8.57 -6.15 10.99
N ALA A 40 9.00 -7.26 11.60
CA ALA A 40 9.04 -7.39 13.05
C ALA A 40 9.99 -6.37 13.72
N ARG A 41 11.08 -5.99 13.04
CA ARG A 41 12.01 -4.94 13.51
C ARG A 41 11.45 -3.54 13.33
N GLN A 42 10.70 -3.28 12.26
CA GLN A 42 10.05 -1.97 12.04
C GLN A 42 9.10 -1.60 13.18
N PHE A 43 8.39 -2.57 13.77
CA PHE A 43 7.58 -2.32 14.98
C PHE A 43 8.39 -2.00 16.25
N LYS A 44 9.72 -2.13 16.19
CA LYS A 44 10.64 -1.92 17.32
C LYS A 44 11.60 -0.75 17.09
N ALA A 45 11.67 -0.22 15.88
CA ALA A 45 12.67 0.75 15.48
C ALA A 45 12.02 2.07 15.04
N ASP A 46 12.44 3.18 15.65
CA ASP A 46 12.13 4.54 15.20
C ASP A 46 12.98 4.88 13.97
N THR A 47 12.79 4.18 12.85
CA THR A 47 13.45 4.54 11.58
C THR A 47 12.55 5.47 10.80
N THR A 48 12.80 6.76 10.93
CA THR A 48 12.07 7.84 10.28
C THR A 48 12.80 8.36 9.04
N GLY A 49 12.04 8.69 8.00
CA GLY A 49 12.51 9.51 6.89
C GLY A 49 12.33 8.90 5.50
N LEU A 50 12.12 9.78 4.53
CA LEU A 50 12.29 9.49 3.11
C LEU A 50 13.78 9.36 2.80
N PRO A 51 14.21 8.47 1.87
CA PRO A 51 15.55 8.53 1.30
C PRO A 51 15.84 9.93 0.74
N ASP A 52 17.11 10.35 0.75
CA ASP A 52 17.52 11.70 0.35
C ASP A 52 16.96 12.07 -1.04
N GLY A 53 16.15 13.14 -1.10
CA GLY A 53 15.62 13.73 -2.33
C GLY A 53 14.20 13.30 -2.74
N ASP A 54 13.63 12.27 -2.09
CA ASP A 54 12.24 11.85 -2.35
C ASP A 54 11.22 12.80 -1.70
N VAL A 55 10.05 12.90 -2.31
CA VAL A 55 8.93 13.74 -1.83
C VAL A 55 7.68 12.88 -1.69
N PHE A 56 7.01 12.99 -0.55
CA PHE A 56 5.64 12.49 -0.37
C PHE A 56 4.84 13.48 0.45
N GLN A 57 3.68 13.88 -0.06
CA GLN A 57 2.76 14.79 0.61
C GLN A 57 1.31 14.35 0.36
N THR A 58 0.56 14.13 1.43
CA THR A 58 -0.90 13.99 1.38
C THR A 58 -1.52 14.41 2.71
N ASP A 59 -2.74 14.93 2.64
CA ASP A 59 -3.65 14.89 3.78
C ASP A 59 -4.50 13.61 3.68
N TYR A 60 -4.94 13.06 4.82
CA TYR A 60 -5.94 12.00 4.82
C TYR A 60 -7.06 12.28 5.82
N PHE A 61 -8.24 11.80 5.48
CA PHE A 61 -9.45 11.93 6.27
C PHE A 61 -9.98 10.53 6.58
N VAL A 62 -10.45 10.35 7.81
CA VAL A 62 -11.12 9.13 8.24
C VAL A 62 -12.50 9.50 8.72
N ASN A 63 -13.54 9.02 8.03
CA ASN A 63 -14.93 9.44 8.22
C ASN A 63 -15.10 10.97 8.22
N GLY A 64 -14.46 11.66 7.27
CA GLY A 64 -14.51 13.12 7.14
C GLY A 64 -13.73 13.90 8.20
N GLU A 65 -13.12 13.24 9.19
CA GLU A 65 -12.20 13.90 10.13
C GLU A 65 -10.78 13.91 9.57
N LYS A 66 -10.18 15.09 9.46
CA LYS A 66 -8.76 15.21 9.09
C LYS A 66 -7.89 14.52 10.14
N LYS A 67 -6.99 13.67 9.68
CA LYS A 67 -5.94 13.03 10.50
C LYS A 67 -4.56 13.42 9.93
N THR A 68 -3.53 13.35 10.76
CA THR A 68 -2.15 13.65 10.34
C THR A 68 -1.48 12.37 9.84
N PHE A 69 -1.24 12.25 8.52
CA PHE A 69 -0.46 11.13 8.00
C PHE A 69 1.00 11.54 8.08
N ALA A 70 1.61 11.30 9.23
CA ALA A 70 3.05 11.47 9.39
C ALA A 70 3.72 10.16 8.96
N PRO A 71 4.39 10.10 7.80
CA PRO A 71 5.06 8.89 7.37
C PRO A 71 6.20 8.59 8.34
N ASP A 72 5.98 7.61 9.22
CA ASP A 72 6.99 7.15 10.17
C ASP A 72 8.00 6.23 9.47
N HIS A 73 7.57 5.50 8.45
CA HIS A 73 8.45 4.68 7.63
C HIS A 73 8.00 4.68 6.18
N VAL A 74 8.97 4.72 5.28
CA VAL A 74 8.77 4.66 3.84
C VAL A 74 9.66 3.55 3.29
N GLU A 75 9.04 2.64 2.53
CA GLU A 75 9.72 1.61 1.78
C GLU A 75 9.46 1.84 0.30
N LYS A 76 10.53 1.84 -0.49
CA LYS A 76 10.48 2.01 -1.93
C LYS A 76 11.47 1.09 -2.59
N TYR A 77 11.03 0.35 -3.61
CA TYR A 77 11.91 -0.48 -4.41
C TYR A 77 11.28 -0.77 -5.79
N ARG A 78 12.15 -1.26 -6.68
CA ARG A 78 11.76 -1.77 -7.99
C ARG A 78 11.39 -3.24 -7.88
N GLU A 79 10.20 -3.58 -8.36
CA GLU A 79 9.77 -4.96 -8.51
C GLU A 79 9.97 -5.41 -9.95
N LEU A 80 10.69 -6.51 -10.13
CA LEU A 80 11.06 -7.06 -11.44
C LEU A 80 10.50 -8.48 -11.65
N ASN A 81 9.63 -8.96 -10.75
CA ASN A 81 9.13 -10.34 -10.78
C ASN A 81 7.66 -10.47 -11.17
N TRP A 82 7.07 -9.44 -11.80
CA TRP A 82 5.75 -9.55 -12.41
C TRP A 82 5.88 -10.07 -13.83
N SER A 83 4.99 -10.99 -14.21
CA SER A 83 4.90 -11.49 -15.58
C SER A 83 3.49 -11.22 -16.08
N ASP A 84 3.36 -10.60 -17.24
CA ASP A 84 2.08 -10.50 -17.93
C ASP A 84 1.95 -11.68 -18.90
N ALA A 85 1.39 -12.77 -18.40
CA ALA A 85 1.19 -13.98 -19.19
C ALA A 85 0.25 -13.77 -20.39
N ASP A 86 -0.63 -12.78 -20.33
CA ASP A 86 -1.60 -12.48 -21.38
C ASP A 86 -0.96 -11.65 -22.51
N ASN A 87 0.04 -10.82 -22.20
CA ASN A 87 0.81 -10.04 -23.18
C ASN A 87 2.17 -10.65 -23.58
N GLY A 88 2.56 -11.78 -22.96
CA GLY A 88 3.78 -12.51 -23.30
C GLY A 88 5.08 -11.84 -22.82
N GLU A 89 4.99 -10.87 -21.91
CA GLU A 89 6.15 -10.26 -21.27
C GLU A 89 6.60 -11.11 -20.07
N GLU A 90 7.84 -11.60 -20.12
CA GLU A 90 8.41 -12.45 -19.07
C GLU A 90 8.67 -11.66 -17.76
N ILE A 91 8.95 -10.37 -17.87
CA ILE A 91 9.21 -9.45 -16.75
C ILE A 91 8.64 -8.08 -17.04
N VAL A 92 7.75 -7.62 -16.16
CA VAL A 92 7.15 -6.28 -16.18
C VAL A 92 7.69 -5.49 -14.98
N PRO A 93 8.61 -4.55 -15.19
CA PRO A 93 9.16 -3.74 -14.12
C PRO A 93 8.12 -2.75 -13.57
N GLY A 94 8.14 -2.55 -12.27
CA GLY A 94 7.29 -1.56 -11.62
C GLY A 94 7.85 -1.04 -10.31
N TRP A 95 7.28 0.06 -9.87
CA TRP A 95 7.56 0.70 -8.60
C TRP A 95 6.61 0.18 -7.54
N VAL A 96 7.17 -0.25 -6.41
CA VAL A 96 6.42 -0.46 -5.18
C VAL A 96 6.81 0.61 -4.19
N PHE A 97 5.79 1.25 -3.62
CA PHE A 97 5.95 2.28 -2.62
C PHE A 97 4.99 2.03 -1.46
N ARG A 98 5.53 2.00 -0.23
CA ARG A 98 4.75 1.78 0.98
C ARG A 98 5.09 2.81 2.00
N ILE A 99 4.04 3.34 2.62
CA ILE A 99 4.15 4.36 3.64
C ILE A 99 3.41 3.86 4.84
N SER A 100 4.10 3.81 5.96
CA SER A 100 3.55 3.34 7.21
C SER A 100 3.57 4.47 8.23
N SER A 101 2.47 4.58 8.98
CA SER A 101 2.41 5.31 10.23
C SER A 101 2.20 4.32 11.38
N TYR A 102 2.85 4.60 12.49
CA TYR A 102 2.86 3.78 13.70
C TYR A 102 2.24 4.56 14.87
N PRO A 103 1.91 3.90 15.99
CA PRO A 103 1.45 4.60 17.19
C PRO A 103 2.45 5.70 17.61
N PRO A 104 1.98 6.90 18.03
CA PRO A 104 0.59 7.27 18.31
C PRO A 104 -0.19 7.83 17.10
N ASN A 105 0.40 7.89 15.91
CA ASN A 105 -0.18 8.56 14.73
C ASN A 105 -1.11 7.66 13.91
N SER A 106 -0.98 6.34 14.07
CA SER A 106 -1.84 5.35 13.44
C SER A 106 -3.29 5.41 13.94
N VAL A 107 -4.25 5.14 13.05
CA VAL A 107 -5.67 5.24 13.39
C VAL A 107 -6.18 4.03 14.17
N TYR A 108 -7.22 4.26 14.97
CA TYR A 108 -7.95 3.21 15.70
C TYR A 108 -7.06 2.25 16.50
N GLY A 109 -5.95 2.74 17.05
CA GLY A 109 -5.01 1.94 17.84
C GLY A 109 -4.32 0.82 17.05
N SER A 110 -4.35 0.87 15.72
CA SER A 110 -3.59 -0.04 14.88
C SER A 110 -2.10 0.09 15.18
N VAL A 111 -1.37 -1.02 15.16
CA VAL A 111 0.10 -0.97 15.30
C VAL A 111 0.76 -0.47 14.04
N ARG A 112 0.03 -0.46 12.91
CA ARG A 112 0.47 -0.01 11.60
C ARG A 112 -0.75 0.45 10.82
N ASP A 113 -0.71 1.69 10.38
CA ASP A 113 -1.56 2.22 9.33
C ASP A 113 -0.68 2.34 8.07
N PHE A 114 -1.09 1.79 6.93
CA PHE A 114 -0.25 1.84 5.73
C PHE A 114 -1.00 2.18 4.44
N LEU A 115 -0.34 2.99 3.62
CA LEU A 115 -0.68 3.27 2.23
C LEU A 115 0.32 2.59 1.30
N GLY A 116 -0.19 1.81 0.35
CA GLY A 116 0.60 1.17 -0.70
C GLY A 116 0.26 1.76 -2.05
N PHE A 117 1.28 2.11 -2.82
CA PHE A 117 1.18 2.53 -4.21
C PHE A 117 2.02 1.59 -5.05
N PHE A 118 1.47 1.21 -6.19
CA PHE A 118 2.14 0.32 -7.12
C PHE A 118 1.83 0.73 -8.56
N SER A 119 2.88 0.90 -9.36
CA SER A 119 2.76 1.34 -10.75
C SER A 119 3.80 0.66 -11.60
N PHE A 120 3.41 0.14 -12.77
CA PHE A 120 4.35 -0.41 -13.74
C PHE A 120 4.95 0.70 -14.62
N ASP A 121 6.14 0.47 -15.17
CA ASP A 121 6.87 1.50 -15.93
C ASP A 121 6.15 1.95 -17.19
N PHE A 122 5.37 1.06 -17.81
CA PHE A 122 4.57 1.39 -18.98
C PHE A 122 3.32 2.21 -18.62
N GLN A 123 2.93 2.28 -17.34
CA GLN A 123 1.76 3.04 -16.91
C GLN A 123 2.15 4.52 -16.80
N ASP A 124 1.93 5.28 -17.87
CA ASP A 124 2.15 6.73 -17.92
C ASP A 124 0.86 7.45 -18.34
N GLY A 125 0.47 8.49 -17.62
CA GLY A 125 -0.74 9.27 -17.86
C GLY A 125 -1.74 9.26 -16.71
N THR A 126 -2.98 9.63 -17.00
CA THR A 126 -4.08 9.76 -16.03
C THR A 126 -4.97 8.52 -16.02
N TYR A 127 -5.33 8.07 -14.82
CA TYR A 127 -6.12 6.87 -14.57
C TYR A 127 -7.29 7.16 -13.64
N ASP A 128 -8.48 6.69 -14.03
CA ASP A 128 -9.67 6.64 -13.18
C ASP A 128 -9.60 5.41 -12.25
N LEU A 129 -9.51 5.67 -10.95
CA LEU A 129 -9.38 4.64 -9.92
C LEU A 129 -10.72 4.00 -9.52
N SER A 130 -11.84 4.51 -10.03
CA SER A 130 -13.17 3.90 -9.86
C SER A 130 -13.43 2.72 -10.80
N THR A 131 -12.58 2.56 -11.81
CA THR A 131 -12.67 1.43 -12.75
C THR A 131 -12.29 0.12 -12.04
N GLU A 132 -13.12 -0.91 -12.26
CA GLU A 132 -12.85 -2.25 -11.76
C GLU A 132 -11.58 -2.80 -12.43
N LEU A 133 -10.64 -3.28 -11.62
CA LEU A 133 -9.40 -3.89 -12.09
C LEU A 133 -9.71 -5.30 -12.61
N SER A 134 -9.59 -5.50 -13.92
CA SER A 134 -9.61 -6.84 -14.51
C SER A 134 -8.23 -7.51 -14.40
N SER A 135 -7.18 -6.69 -14.41
CA SER A 135 -5.78 -7.07 -14.29
C SER A 135 -5.01 -6.01 -13.48
N PRO A 136 -3.97 -6.39 -12.70
CA PRO A 136 -3.09 -5.43 -12.04
C PRO A 136 -2.37 -4.47 -13.01
N PHE A 137 -2.33 -4.82 -14.30
CA PHE A 137 -1.70 -4.04 -15.37
C PHE A 137 -2.57 -2.90 -15.90
N ASP A 138 -3.88 -2.89 -15.62
CA ASP A 138 -4.84 -1.95 -16.22
C ASP A 138 -4.62 -0.49 -15.76
N ARG A 139 -4.19 -0.29 -14.51
CA ARG A 139 -3.90 1.02 -13.90
C ARG A 139 -3.02 0.86 -12.66
N PRO A 140 -2.43 1.95 -12.14
CA PRO A 140 -1.76 1.93 -10.85
C PRO A 140 -2.69 1.43 -9.74
N MET A 141 -2.14 0.62 -8.85
CA MET A 141 -2.86 0.10 -7.68
C MET A 141 -2.53 0.93 -6.45
N ILE A 142 -3.57 1.33 -5.73
CA ILE A 142 -3.44 2.00 -4.44
C ILE A 142 -4.23 1.21 -3.41
N ARG A 143 -3.61 0.98 -2.24
CA ARG A 143 -4.22 0.22 -1.14
C ARG A 143 -4.04 0.95 0.17
N TYR A 144 -5.04 0.82 1.04
CA TYR A 144 -4.99 1.27 2.42
C TYR A 144 -5.19 0.09 3.35
N SER A 145 -4.40 -0.01 4.41
CA SER A 145 -4.57 -1.12 5.36
C SER A 145 -4.23 -0.78 6.79
N LEU A 146 -4.94 -1.46 7.69
CA LEU A 146 -4.68 -1.46 9.12
C LEU A 146 -4.09 -2.77 9.57
N GLY A 147 -3.08 -2.71 10.44
CA GLY A 147 -2.44 -3.87 11.06
C GLY A 147 -2.54 -3.84 12.59
N TYR A 148 -2.82 -4.99 13.19
CA TYR A 148 -2.91 -5.18 14.63
C TYR A 148 -2.06 -6.37 15.06
N LEU A 149 -1.22 -6.18 16.08
CA LEU A 149 -0.49 -7.29 16.70
C LEU A 149 -1.48 -8.10 17.55
N VAL A 150 -1.41 -9.42 17.39
CA VAL A 150 -2.11 -10.36 18.27
C VAL A 150 -1.09 -11.24 18.98
N GLU A 151 -1.55 -11.93 20.02
CA GLU A 151 -0.71 -12.89 20.76
C GLU A 151 -0.09 -13.92 19.79
N GLY A 152 1.20 -14.23 19.98
CA GLY A 152 1.91 -15.24 19.20
C GLY A 152 2.72 -14.74 18.00
N ASP A 153 3.20 -13.48 18.02
CA ASP A 153 4.01 -12.86 16.97
C ASP A 153 3.30 -12.79 15.60
N GLN A 154 1.98 -12.62 15.60
CA GLN A 154 1.21 -12.46 14.37
C GLN A 154 0.76 -11.01 14.18
N LEU A 155 0.86 -10.55 12.93
CA LEU A 155 0.22 -9.32 12.49
C LEU A 155 -1.04 -9.70 11.72
N ARG A 156 -2.19 -9.23 12.18
CA ARG A 156 -3.45 -9.36 11.46
C ARG A 156 -3.80 -8.06 10.77
N THR A 157 -4.21 -8.13 9.52
CA THR A 157 -4.41 -6.94 8.70
C THR A 157 -5.71 -6.98 7.93
N ILE A 158 -6.28 -5.80 7.67
CA ILE A 158 -7.37 -5.61 6.72
C ILE A 158 -6.92 -4.56 5.73
N SER A 159 -6.96 -4.91 4.44
CA SER A 159 -6.46 -4.11 3.33
C SER A 159 -7.55 -3.85 2.31
N ALA A 160 -7.97 -2.59 2.14
CA ALA A 160 -8.89 -2.21 1.08
C ALA A 160 -8.13 -1.76 -0.17
N SER A 161 -8.68 -2.11 -1.33
CA SER A 161 -8.26 -1.49 -2.59
C SER A 161 -8.96 -0.14 -2.75
N VAL A 162 -8.35 0.76 -3.52
CA VAL A 162 -9.01 2.01 -3.91
C VAL A 162 -10.35 1.73 -4.61
N ALA A 163 -11.38 2.48 -4.21
CA ALA A 163 -12.74 2.38 -4.73
C ALA A 163 -13.11 3.53 -5.68
N ALA A 164 -12.47 4.69 -5.54
CA ALA A 164 -12.69 5.86 -6.38
C ALA A 164 -11.49 6.81 -6.35
N GLY A 165 -11.47 7.76 -7.28
CA GLY A 165 -10.48 8.83 -7.37
C GLY A 165 -9.77 8.87 -8.71
N GLU A 166 -8.78 9.73 -8.81
CA GLU A 166 -7.94 9.86 -10.00
C GLU A 166 -6.46 9.87 -9.59
N THR A 167 -5.61 9.30 -10.44
CA THR A 167 -4.16 9.43 -10.32
C THR A 167 -3.55 9.72 -11.67
N GLU A 168 -2.55 10.58 -11.69
CA GLU A 168 -1.65 10.82 -12.81
C GLU A 168 -0.28 10.30 -12.42
N VAL A 169 0.33 9.48 -13.27
CA VAL A 169 1.66 8.89 -13.03
C VAL A 169 2.55 9.16 -14.23
N HIS A 170 3.83 9.46 -13.99
CA HIS A 170 4.83 9.62 -15.02
C HIS A 170 6.12 8.88 -14.65
N HIS A 171 6.65 8.13 -15.61
CA HIS A 171 7.92 7.41 -15.49
C HIS A 171 8.95 8.05 -16.42
N VAL A 172 9.98 8.66 -15.84
CA VAL A 172 10.99 9.41 -16.58
C VAL A 172 12.37 8.82 -16.32
N PRO A 173 13.07 8.28 -17.34
CA PRO A 173 14.47 7.92 -17.22
C PRO A 173 15.31 9.15 -16.82
N VAL A 174 16.11 9.02 -15.76
CA VAL A 174 17.02 10.07 -15.28
C VAL A 174 18.44 9.81 -15.77
N SER A 175 18.84 8.54 -15.85
CA SER A 175 20.10 8.08 -16.44
C SER A 175 19.93 6.66 -17.01
N GLU A 176 21.00 6.05 -17.52
CA GLU A 176 20.96 4.66 -18.01
C GLU A 176 20.49 3.67 -16.93
N ASP A 177 20.86 3.92 -15.68
CA ASP A 177 20.58 3.03 -14.55
C ASP A 177 19.56 3.62 -13.57
N GLN A 178 18.90 4.74 -13.89
CA GLN A 178 17.97 5.39 -12.96
C GLN A 178 16.67 5.84 -13.60
N MET A 179 15.58 5.63 -12.88
CA MET A 179 14.25 6.07 -13.24
C MET A 179 13.64 6.94 -12.12
N ARG A 180 12.88 7.95 -12.53
CA ARG A 180 12.06 8.77 -11.66
C ARG A 180 10.59 8.44 -11.89
N LEU A 181 9.87 8.21 -10.80
CA LEU A 181 8.42 8.11 -10.75
C LEU A 181 7.87 9.39 -10.08
N SER A 182 7.03 10.12 -10.77
CA SER A 182 6.24 11.22 -10.19
C SER A 182 4.77 10.94 -10.34
N ALA A 183 3.96 11.23 -9.32
CA ALA A 183 2.52 11.12 -9.42
C ALA A 183 1.79 12.18 -8.60
N ALA A 184 0.60 12.52 -9.07
CA ALA A 184 -0.40 13.27 -8.31
C ALA A 184 -1.68 12.45 -8.25
N PHE A 185 -2.38 12.51 -7.12
CA PHE A 185 -3.67 11.84 -6.96
C PHE A 185 -4.66 12.75 -6.26
N SER A 186 -5.95 12.53 -6.54
CA SER A 186 -7.02 13.30 -5.93
C SER A 186 -8.27 12.46 -5.71
N ASN A 187 -9.03 12.83 -4.68
CA ASN A 187 -10.30 12.20 -4.31
C ASN A 187 -10.20 10.67 -4.20
N VAL A 188 -9.07 10.15 -3.73
CA VAL A 188 -8.84 8.72 -3.57
C VAL A 188 -9.65 8.23 -2.38
N VAL A 189 -10.54 7.26 -2.58
CA VAL A 189 -11.41 6.73 -1.52
C VAL A 189 -11.16 5.25 -1.32
N PHE A 190 -11.10 4.83 -0.06
CA PHE A 190 -11.10 3.43 0.36
C PHE A 190 -12.32 3.18 1.24
N HIS A 191 -13.09 2.15 0.90
CA HIS A 191 -14.21 1.68 1.71
C HIS A 191 -13.73 0.54 2.63
N MET A 192 -13.54 0.84 3.90
CA MET A 192 -13.14 -0.17 4.89
C MET A 192 -14.38 -0.86 5.45
N PRO A 193 -14.44 -2.22 5.45
CA PRO A 193 -15.57 -2.94 6.03
C PRO A 193 -15.59 -2.78 7.56
N ASN A 194 -16.63 -3.30 8.23
CA ASN A 194 -16.59 -3.44 9.69
C ASN A 194 -15.49 -4.45 10.08
N CYS A 195 -14.34 -3.92 10.48
CA CYS A 195 -13.15 -4.68 10.81
C CYS A 195 -13.30 -5.52 12.09
N ARG A 196 -14.25 -5.17 12.98
CA ARG A 196 -14.35 -5.75 14.32
C ARG A 196 -14.71 -7.23 14.34
N GLU A 197 -15.37 -7.72 13.28
CA GLU A 197 -15.68 -9.14 13.11
C GLU A 197 -14.39 -10.00 13.09
N TYR A 198 -13.30 -9.48 12.55
CA TYR A 198 -12.03 -10.18 12.39
C TYR A 198 -10.94 -9.71 13.38
N LEU A 199 -11.09 -8.48 13.86
CA LEU A 199 -10.10 -7.75 14.67
C LEU A 199 -10.83 -7.04 15.82
N PRO A 200 -10.96 -7.65 17.01
CA PRO A 200 -11.72 -7.05 18.11
C PRO A 200 -11.28 -5.65 18.55
N GLN A 201 -10.01 -5.28 18.27
CA GLN A 201 -9.41 -3.97 18.52
C GLN A 201 -9.79 -2.89 17.49
N ALA A 202 -10.29 -3.30 16.32
CA ALA A 202 -10.63 -2.41 15.22
C ALA A 202 -12.00 -1.72 15.44
N PRO A 203 -12.33 -0.64 14.71
CA PRO A 203 -13.61 0.06 14.87
C PRO A 203 -14.81 -0.85 14.57
N ASP A 204 -15.91 -0.62 15.29
CA ASP A 204 -17.15 -1.42 15.21
C ASP A 204 -18.15 -0.90 14.17
N HIS A 205 -17.63 -0.48 13.03
CA HIS A 205 -18.40 0.07 11.93
C HIS A 205 -17.52 0.09 10.67
N ALA A 206 -18.17 0.06 9.52
CA ALA A 206 -17.49 0.39 8.27
C ALA A 206 -17.14 1.88 8.26
N PHE A 207 -16.03 2.25 7.62
CA PHE A 207 -15.55 3.63 7.57
C PHE A 207 -14.85 3.92 6.25
N ASP A 208 -14.82 5.19 5.89
CA ASP A 208 -14.12 5.64 4.68
C ASP A 208 -12.78 6.27 5.06
N VAL A 209 -11.79 6.00 4.20
CA VAL A 209 -10.50 6.71 4.21
C VAL A 209 -10.37 7.45 2.90
N GLU A 210 -10.13 8.76 2.99
CA GLU A 210 -10.08 9.64 1.83
C GLU A 210 -8.74 10.37 1.76
N LEU A 211 -8.09 10.33 0.60
CA LEU A 211 -6.96 11.19 0.26
C LEU A 211 -7.44 12.23 -0.74
N GLN A 212 -7.71 13.45 -0.26
CA GLN A 212 -8.28 14.51 -1.10
C GLN A 212 -7.33 14.97 -2.19
N ILE A 213 -6.06 15.15 -1.83
CA ILE A 213 -4.98 15.50 -2.75
C ILE A 213 -3.67 14.99 -2.18
N GLY A 214 -2.82 14.48 -3.07
CA GLY A 214 -1.45 14.18 -2.73
C GLY A 214 -0.54 14.13 -3.93
N PHE A 215 0.75 14.13 -3.65
CA PHE A 215 1.81 14.11 -4.63
C PHE A 215 2.97 13.28 -4.10
N TYR A 216 3.64 12.58 -5.01
CA TYR A 216 4.92 11.98 -4.75
C TYR A 216 5.89 12.07 -5.91
N GLU A 217 7.17 12.19 -5.57
CA GLU A 217 8.27 12.07 -6.51
C GLU A 217 9.36 11.20 -5.92
N PHE A 218 9.77 10.21 -6.69
CA PHE A 218 10.72 9.20 -6.29
C PHE A 218 11.77 8.96 -7.35
N THR A 219 13.03 8.84 -6.93
CA THR A 219 14.11 8.39 -7.83
C THR A 219 14.77 7.12 -7.30
N GLY A 220 15.13 6.19 -8.18
CA GLY A 220 15.93 5.03 -7.80
C GLY A 220 16.46 4.28 -9.01
N ASP A 221 17.31 3.31 -8.72
CA ASP A 221 18.01 2.55 -9.75
C ASP A 221 17.06 1.60 -10.49
N VAL A 222 17.36 1.26 -11.75
CA VAL A 222 16.52 0.43 -12.64
C VAL A 222 16.63 -1.05 -12.32
#